data_AF-A0A1A6H249-F1
#
_entry.id   AF-A0A1A6H249-F1
#
_cell.length_a   1.000
_cell.length_b   1.000
_cell.length_c   1.000
_cell.angle_alpha   90.00
_cell.angle_beta   90.00
_cell.angle_gamma   90.00
#
_symmetry.space_group_name_H-M   'P 1'
#
loop_
_entity.id
_entity.type
_entity.pdbx_description
1 polymer ?
#
loop_
_entity_poly.entity_id
_entity_poly.type
_entity_poly.pdbx_seq_one_letter_code
_entity_poly.pdbx_strand_id
1 'polypeptide(L)' 'MLTGQRLCHSESHNDTVLAALNQQRSDGILCDVTLIAEEQKFHAHKAVLAACSDYF' A
#
# COMPACT_ATOMS: atom_id res chain seq x y z
N MET A 1 -19.28 -15.80 28.52
CA MET A 1 -19.78 -15.47 27.17
C MET A 1 -18.57 -15.14 26.32
N LEU A 2 -17.95 -16.14 25.68
CA LEU A 2 -16.80 -15.94 24.81
C LEU A 2 -17.34 -15.61 23.41
N THR A 3 -17.26 -14.36 23.00
CA THR A 3 -17.53 -13.96 21.62
C THR A 3 -16.58 -14.72 20.70
N GLY A 4 -17.10 -15.68 19.95
CA GLY A 4 -16.34 -16.39 18.93
C GLY A 4 -15.94 -15.42 17.81
N GLN A 5 -14.72 -14.90 17.88
CA GLN A 5 -14.11 -14.22 16.75
C GLN A 5 -14.00 -15.23 15.60
N ARG A 6 -14.78 -15.02 14.53
CA ARG A 6 -14.48 -15.64 13.25
C ARG A 6 -13.17 -15.02 12.75
N LEU A 7 -12.08 -15.77 12.89
CA LEU A 7 -10.82 -15.48 12.23
C LEU A 7 -11.02 -15.81 10.75
N CYS A 8 -11.17 -14.78 9.92
CA CYS A 8 -11.06 -14.92 8.47
C CYS A 8 -9.60 -14.67 8.07
N HIS A 9 -8.97 -15.71 7.51
CA HIS A 9 -7.61 -15.64 6.97
C HIS A 9 -7.66 -16.06 5.51
N SER A 10 -6.98 -15.31 4.66
CA SER A 10 -6.83 -15.62 3.24
C SER A 10 -5.34 -15.57 2.91
N GLU A 11 -4.79 -16.71 2.50
CA GLU A 11 -3.36 -16.86 2.23
C GLU A 11 -2.84 -15.92 1.13
N SER A 12 -3.70 -15.56 0.17
CA SER A 12 -3.35 -14.71 -0.98
C SER A 12 -3.69 -13.22 -0.79
N HIS A 13 -4.23 -12.82 0.37
CA HIS A 13 -4.78 -11.48 0.53
C HIS A 13 -3.69 -10.39 0.46
N ASN A 14 -2.56 -10.62 1.13
CA ASN A 14 -1.40 -9.74 1.09
C ASN A 14 -0.93 -9.50 -0.34
N ASP A 15 -0.73 -10.57 -1.13
CA ASP A 15 -0.22 -10.49 -2.49
C ASP A 15 -1.22 -9.77 -3.40
N THR A 16 -2.51 -10.08 -3.24
CA THR A 16 -3.59 -9.45 -4.02
C THR A 16 -3.69 -7.95 -3.73
N VAL A 17 -3.63 -7.56 -2.45
CA VAL A 17 -3.69 -6.15 -2.05
C VAL A 17 -2.47 -5.38 -2.54
N LEU A 18 -1.27 -5.94 -2.38
CA LEU A 18 -0.03 -5.30 -2.84
C LEU A 18 0.00 -5.16 -4.36
N ALA A 19 -0.44 -6.18 -5.10
CA ALA A 19 -0.55 -6.11 -6.55
C ALA A 19 -1.53 -5.00 -6.99
N ALA A 20 -2.68 -4.89 -6.34
CA ALA A 20 -3.66 -3.84 -6.62
C ALA A 20 -3.12 -2.43 -6.30
N LEU A 21 -2.45 -2.24 -5.16
CA LEU A 21 -1.81 -0.97 -4.81
C LEU A 21 -0.71 -0.59 -5.81
N ASN A 22 0.09 -1.56 -6.25
CA ASN A 22 1.12 -1.32 -7.25
C ASN A 22 0.53 -0.94 -8.63
N GLN A 23 -0.59 -1.55 -9.01
CA GLN A 23 -1.33 -1.18 -10.22
C GLN A 23 -1.87 0.25 -10.10
N GLN A 24 -2.52 0.59 -8.98
CA GLN A 24 -2.98 1.95 -8.70
C GLN A 24 -1.84 2.97 -8.78
N ARG A 25 -0.67 2.65 -8.22
CA ARG A 25 0.52 3.50 -8.30
C ARG A 25 0.95 3.74 -9.75
N SER A 26 0.95 2.69 -10.56
CA SER A 26 1.34 2.75 -11.97
C SER A 26 0.35 3.55 -12.81
N ASP A 27 -0.94 3.47 -12.48
CA ASP A 27 -2.01 4.21 -13.15
C ASP A 27 -2.19 5.65 -12.60
N GLY A 28 -1.44 6.03 -11.56
CA GLY A 28 -1.56 7.32 -10.88
C GLY A 28 -2.85 7.49 -10.06
N ILE A 29 -3.53 6.39 -9.76
CA ILE A 29 -4.82 6.36 -9.06
C ILE A 29 -4.58 6.38 -7.55
N LEU A 30 -5.30 7.28 -6.86
CA LEU A 30 -5.25 7.44 -5.40
C LEU A 30 -3.86 7.76 -4.82
N CYS A 31 -2.87 8.07 -5.66
CA CYS A 31 -1.57 8.55 -5.21
C CYS A 31 -1.72 9.92 -4.53
N ASP A 32 -1.29 10.01 -3.28
CA ASP A 32 -1.45 11.18 -2.42
C ASP A 32 -0.11 11.86 -2.05
N VAL A 33 0.98 11.36 -2.62
CA VAL A 33 2.32 11.94 -2.53
C VAL A 33 3.08 11.81 -3.86
N THR A 34 3.93 12.79 -4.15
CA THR A 34 4.91 12.74 -5.25
C THR A 34 6.30 12.91 -4.66
N LEU A 35 7.13 11.88 -4.77
CA LEU A 35 8.54 11.93 -4.38
C LEU A 35 9.36 12.52 -5.53
N ILE A 36 10.35 13.33 -5.18
CA ILE A 36 11.30 13.90 -6.13
C ILE A 36 12.67 13.35 -5.78
N ALA A 37 13.26 12.59 -6.70
CA ALA A 37 14.64 12.13 -6.60
C ALA A 37 15.40 12.69 -7.81
N GLU A 38 16.30 13.64 -7.53
CA GLU A 38 16.94 14.48 -8.55
C GLU A 38 15.88 15.18 -9.41
N GLU A 39 15.86 14.94 -10.72
CA GLU A 39 14.90 15.52 -11.67
C GLU A 39 13.68 14.62 -11.93
N GLN A 40 13.62 13.44 -11.31
CA GLN A 40 12.56 12.45 -11.54
C GLN A 40 11.46 12.54 -10.49
N LYS A 41 10.21 12.37 -10.95
CA LYS A 41 9.00 12.40 -10.11
C LYS A 41 8.40 11.00 -10.00
N PHE A 42 8.06 10.60 -8.77
CA PHE A 42 7.47 9.30 -8.47
C PHE A 42 6.17 9.49 -7.68
N HIS A 43 5.04 9.15 -8.30
CA HIS A 43 3.77 9.08 -7.57
C HIS A 43 3.73 7.82 -6.70
N ALA A 44 3.24 7.97 -5.46
CA ALA A 44 3.16 6.88 -4.50
C ALA A 44 1.99 7.10 -3.52
N HIS A 45 1.81 6.12 -2.62
CA HIS A 45 0.84 6.17 -1.53
C HIS A 45 1.56 6.35 -0.19
N LYS A 46 1.22 7.37 0.59
CA LYS A 46 1.84 7.63 1.90
C LYS A 46 1.75 6.45 2.85
N ALA A 47 0.59 5.80 2.89
CA ALA A 47 0.36 4.65 3.76
C ALA A 47 1.32 3.47 3.46
N VAL A 48 1.65 3.25 2.18
CA VAL A 48 2.60 2.21 1.78
C VAL A 48 4.03 2.61 2.17
N LEU A 49 4.41 3.86 1.93
CA LEU A 49 5.75 4.34 2.30
C LEU A 49 6.00 4.26 3.82
N ALA A 50 5.06 4.75 4.63
CA ALA A 50 5.15 4.72 6.09
C ALA A 50 5.18 3.30 6.67
N ALA A 51 4.55 2.33 6.01
CA ALA A 51 4.61 0.93 6.42
C ALA A 51 5.96 0.26 6.10
N CYS A 52 6.71 0.79 5.12
CA CYS A 52 7.95 0.19 4.63
C CYS A 52 9.23 0.87 5.14
N SER A 53 9.16 2.10 5.66
CA SER A 53 10.32 2.84 6.12
C SER A 53 9.95 3.96 7.08
N ASP A 54 10.58 4.02 8.26
CA ASP A 54 10.41 5.11 9.24
C ASP A 54 10.88 6.48 8.73
N TYR A 55 11.59 6.53 7.60
CA TYR A 55 11.96 7.78 6.94
C TYR A 55 10.74 8.49 6.33
N PHE A 56 9.71 7.74 5.92
CA PHE A 56 8.49 8.24 5.29
C PHE A 56 7.30 8.20 6.24
#